data_AF-A0A9D5QAD6-F1
#
_entry.id   AF-A0A9D5QAD6-F1
#
_cell.length_a   1.000
_cell.length_b   1.000
_cell.length_c   1.000
_cell.angle_alpha   90.00
_cell.angle_beta   90.00
_cell.angle_gamma   90.00
#
_symmetry.space_group_name_H-M   'P 1'
#
loop_
_entity.id
_entity.type
_entity.pdbx_description
1 polymer ?
#
loop_
_entity_poly.entity_id
_entity_poly.type
_entity_poly.pdbx_seq_one_letter_code
_entity_poly.pdbx_strand_id
1 'polypeptide(L)'
;MSIRVQYVPILLHRGKIWLSELAVIVAMTLIVTVLVILVGVAATNERRIRNNSEAVATLRSAGIVAEHRLTELREKWIISTTLESFVRGRLPESTLFLLTELVYRNSRRYGYDPFLVLAVIHVESVFDPEALGRYRSGKFSGAFGLMQLKFETAQEVAADLGIPLLRKEDLFIPEINVALGTAYLTRLIARFES
;
A
#
# COMPACT_ATOMS: atom_id res chain seq x y z
N MET A 1 31.00 -78.82 23.14
CA MET A 1 32.15 -77.90 22.94
C MET A 1 31.77 -76.56 23.56
N SER A 2 32.18 -76.31 24.80
CA SER A 2 31.76 -75.15 25.60
C SER A 2 32.84 -74.06 25.50
N ILE A 3 32.51 -72.91 24.91
CA ILE A 3 33.44 -71.79 24.75
C ILE A 3 33.43 -70.98 26.05
N ARG A 4 34.47 -71.14 26.88
CA ARG A 4 34.73 -70.24 28.02
C ARG A 4 35.36 -68.96 27.50
N VAL A 5 34.62 -67.85 27.60
CA VAL A 5 35.16 -66.51 27.38
C VAL A 5 35.89 -66.09 28.65
N GLN A 6 37.21 -65.90 28.57
CA GLN A 6 38.06 -65.54 29.69
C GLN A 6 38.28 -64.03 29.73
N TYR A 7 37.78 -63.36 30.78
CA TYR A 7 37.89 -61.92 30.95
C TYR A 7 39.23 -61.55 31.59
N VAL A 8 40.01 -60.67 30.94
CA VAL A 8 41.30 -60.17 31.45
C VAL A 8 41.08 -58.84 32.19
N PRO A 9 41.32 -58.77 33.51
CA PRO A 9 41.19 -57.54 34.28
C PRO A 9 42.45 -56.66 34.15
N ILE A 10 42.29 -55.38 33.84
CA ILE A 10 43.37 -54.38 33.85
C ILE A 10 43.36 -53.67 35.21
N LEU A 11 44.48 -53.72 35.94
CA LEU A 11 44.61 -53.17 37.30
C LEU A 11 44.85 -51.65 37.30
N LEU A 12 43.86 -50.89 37.75
CA LEU A 12 44.02 -49.54 38.29
C LEU A 12 43.37 -49.49 39.69
N HIS A 13 44.03 -48.82 40.62
CA HIS A 13 43.91 -49.01 42.07
C HIS A 13 42.50 -48.74 42.64
N ARG A 14 42.02 -49.64 43.53
CA ARG A 14 40.82 -49.56 44.40
C ARG A 14 39.40 -49.74 43.81
N GLY A 15 39.26 -50.46 42.71
CA GLY A 15 37.99 -51.07 42.28
C GLY A 15 38.19 -51.84 40.98
N LYS A 16 37.87 -53.13 40.92
CA LYS A 16 38.06 -53.93 39.69
C LYS A 16 36.97 -53.54 38.69
N ILE A 17 37.31 -52.73 37.68
CA ILE A 17 36.43 -52.45 36.54
C ILE A 17 36.71 -53.51 35.48
N TRP A 18 35.67 -54.24 35.04
CA TRP A 18 35.82 -55.23 33.96
C TRP A 18 35.95 -54.54 32.60
N LEU A 19 36.64 -55.17 31.64
CA LEU A 19 36.82 -54.61 30.29
C LEU A 19 35.48 -54.24 29.61
N SER A 20 34.43 -55.02 29.90
CA SER A 20 33.06 -54.77 29.44
C SER A 20 32.45 -53.51 30.04
N GLU A 21 32.72 -53.19 31.30
CA GLU A 21 32.21 -51.98 31.97
C GLU A 21 32.85 -50.72 31.37
N LEU A 22 34.16 -50.77 31.09
CA LEU A 22 34.85 -49.66 30.43
C LEU A 22 34.33 -49.42 29.01
N ALA A 23 34.08 -50.49 28.25
CA ALA A 23 33.48 -50.38 26.91
C ALA A 23 32.08 -49.75 26.95
N VAL A 24 31.25 -50.08 27.95
CA VAL A 24 29.93 -49.46 28.14
C VAL A 24 30.06 -47.98 28.46
N ILE A 25 30.97 -47.59 29.35
CA ILE A 25 31.20 -46.17 29.69
C ILE A 25 31.61 -45.39 28.43
N VAL A 26 32.56 -45.91 27.64
CA VAL A 26 33.00 -45.29 26.39
C VAL A 26 31.87 -45.17 25.37
N ALA A 27 31.04 -46.20 25.23
CA ALA A 27 29.88 -46.15 24.35
C ALA A 27 28.85 -45.10 24.82
N MET A 28 28.57 -45.04 26.13
CA MET A 28 27.67 -44.06 26.72
C MET A 28 28.18 -42.63 26.53
N THR A 29 29.47 -42.36 26.73
CA THR A 29 30.03 -41.02 26.52
C THR A 29 29.98 -40.60 25.06
N LEU A 30 30.25 -41.52 24.12
CA LEU A 30 30.08 -41.27 22.69
C LEU A 30 28.62 -40.92 22.35
N ILE A 31 27.66 -41.71 22.83
CA ILE A 31 26.23 -41.47 22.59
C ILE A 31 25.81 -40.10 23.14
N VAL A 32 26.19 -39.77 24.38
CA VAL A 32 25.86 -38.47 24.99
C VAL A 32 26.49 -37.33 24.20
N THR A 33 27.75 -37.46 23.79
CA THR A 33 28.44 -36.42 23.00
C THR A 33 27.74 -36.19 21.67
N VAL A 34 27.37 -37.26 20.96
CA VAL A 34 26.59 -37.18 19.72
C VAL A 34 25.25 -36.51 19.96
N LEU A 35 24.54 -36.87 21.04
CA LEU A 35 23.25 -36.29 21.38
C LEU A 35 23.35 -34.78 21.67
N VAL A 36 24.38 -34.35 22.41
CA VAL A 36 24.65 -32.92 22.68
C VAL A 36 24.92 -32.16 21.38
N ILE A 37 25.71 -32.73 20.47
CA ILE A 37 25.99 -32.14 19.15
C ILE A 37 24.69 -32.00 18.34
N LEU A 38 23.87 -33.05 18.28
CA LEU A 38 22.59 -33.03 17.56
C LEU A 38 21.64 -31.98 18.10
N VAL A 39 21.52 -31.84 19.42
CA VAL A 39 20.71 -30.79 20.06
C VAL A 39 21.26 -29.40 19.72
N GLY A 40 22.58 -29.21 19.73
CA GLY A 40 23.20 -27.96 19.32
C GLY A 40 22.93 -27.60 17.86
N VAL A 41 23.01 -28.58 16.96
CA VAL A 41 22.67 -28.42 15.53
C VAL A 41 21.18 -28.10 15.37
N ALA A 42 20.29 -28.80 16.07
CA ALA A 42 18.86 -28.52 16.01
C ALA A 42 18.54 -27.11 16.53
N ALA A 43 19.09 -26.72 17.67
CA ALA A 43 18.86 -25.39 18.27
C ALA A 43 19.40 -24.25 17.39
N THR A 44 20.57 -24.44 16.76
CA THR A 44 21.11 -23.45 15.79
C THR A 44 20.29 -23.41 14.51
N ASN A 45 19.81 -24.56 14.02
CA ASN A 45 18.94 -24.61 12.85
C ASN A 45 17.60 -23.92 13.11
N GLU A 46 16.96 -24.16 14.26
CA GLU A 46 15.73 -23.47 14.65
C GLU A 46 15.93 -21.96 14.76
N ARG A 47 17.03 -21.49 15.35
CA ARG A 47 17.36 -20.05 15.38
C ARG A 47 17.50 -19.48 13.97
N ARG A 48 18.17 -20.20 13.06
CA ARG A 48 18.30 -19.80 11.64
C ARG A 48 16.94 -19.76 10.94
N ILE A 49 16.09 -20.75 11.16
CA ILE A 49 14.74 -20.81 10.58
C ILE A 49 13.89 -19.63 11.07
N ARG A 50 13.90 -19.33 12.37
CA ARG A 50 13.18 -18.19 12.93
C ARG A 50 13.66 -16.87 12.32
N ASN A 51 14.97 -16.60 12.34
CA ASN A 51 15.52 -15.37 11.77
C ASN A 51 15.20 -15.23 10.26
N ASN A 52 15.34 -16.31 9.49
CA ASN A 52 15.00 -16.30 8.07
C ASN A 52 13.49 -16.07 7.84
N SER A 53 12.63 -16.65 8.68
CA SER A 53 11.18 -16.47 8.58
C SER A 53 10.76 -15.02 8.82
N GLU A 54 11.37 -14.34 9.80
CA GLU A 54 11.16 -12.92 10.06
C GLU A 54 11.65 -12.06 8.89
N ALA A 55 12.83 -12.34 8.35
CA ALA A 55 13.36 -11.66 7.17
C ALA A 55 12.45 -11.83 5.94
N VAL A 56 11.91 -13.03 5.72
CA VAL A 56 10.96 -13.27 4.62
C VAL A 56 9.65 -12.51 4.85
N ALA A 57 9.16 -12.43 6.09
CA ALA A 57 7.94 -11.68 6.40
C ALA A 57 8.10 -10.17 6.14
N THR A 58 9.22 -9.59 6.56
CA THR A 58 9.51 -8.17 6.31
C THR A 58 9.66 -7.89 4.82
N LEU A 59 10.42 -8.72 4.09
CA LEU A 59 10.54 -8.60 2.64
C LEU A 59 9.19 -8.70 1.91
N ARG A 60 8.31 -9.61 2.33
CA ARG A 60 6.94 -9.72 1.78
C ARG A 60 6.13 -8.45 2.00
N SER A 61 6.15 -7.90 3.21
CA SER A 61 5.44 -6.65 3.50
C SER A 61 6.00 -5.47 2.69
N ALA A 62 7.32 -5.37 2.56
CA ALA A 62 7.97 -4.34 1.75
C ALA A 62 7.62 -4.49 0.26
N GLY A 63 7.56 -5.73 -0.25
CA GLY A 63 7.11 -6.04 -1.61
C GLY A 63 5.69 -5.56 -1.87
N ILE A 64 4.74 -5.88 -0.97
CA ILE A 64 3.34 -5.43 -1.09
C ILE A 64 3.24 -3.89 -1.10
N VAL A 65 3.96 -3.21 -0.22
CA VAL A 65 3.97 -1.74 -0.18
C VAL A 65 4.58 -1.15 -1.46
N ALA A 66 5.66 -1.75 -1.97
CA ALA A 66 6.29 -1.31 -3.20
C ALA A 66 5.36 -1.51 -4.41
N GLU A 67 4.66 -2.64 -4.50
CA GLU A 67 3.67 -2.90 -5.55
C GLU A 67 2.54 -1.86 -5.52
N HIS A 68 1.96 -1.60 -4.34
CA HIS A 68 0.94 -0.55 -4.20
C HIS A 68 1.45 0.82 -4.65
N ARG A 69 2.69 1.18 -4.28
CA ARG A 69 3.30 2.45 -4.69
C ARG A 69 3.51 2.51 -6.20
N LEU A 70 3.93 1.42 -6.82
CA LEU A 70 4.09 1.34 -8.28
C LEU A 70 2.74 1.49 -9.00
N THR A 71 1.68 0.88 -8.49
CA THR A 71 0.33 1.06 -9.04
C THR A 71 -0.14 2.50 -8.93
N GLU A 72 0.03 3.14 -7.76
CA GLU A 72 -0.29 4.56 -7.57
C GLU A 72 0.48 5.44 -8.55
N LEU A 73 1.80 5.26 -8.66
CA LEU A 73 2.63 6.05 -9.57
C LEU A 73 2.25 5.84 -11.03
N ARG A 74 1.90 4.60 -11.43
CA ARG A 74 1.43 4.30 -12.77
C ARG A 74 0.11 5.00 -13.08
N GLU A 75 -0.86 4.95 -12.16
CA GLU A 75 -2.14 5.65 -12.33
C GLU A 75 -1.93 7.17 -12.45
N LYS A 76 -1.15 7.75 -11.54
CA LYS A 76 -0.81 9.20 -11.58
C LYS A 76 -0.08 9.59 -12.86
N TRP A 77 0.86 8.77 -13.33
CA TRP A 77 1.58 9.02 -14.58
C TRP A 77 0.62 9.05 -15.78
N ILE A 78 -0.27 8.06 -15.89
CA ILE A 78 -1.29 8.00 -16.95
C ILE A 78 -2.21 9.23 -16.92
N ILE A 79 -2.65 9.64 -15.74
CA ILE A 79 -3.46 10.85 -15.54
C ILE A 79 -2.70 12.09 -16.01
N SER A 80 -1.44 12.27 -15.57
CA SER A 80 -0.60 13.42 -15.94
C SER A 80 -0.39 13.51 -17.44
N THR A 81 0.00 12.40 -18.09
CA THR A 81 0.21 12.38 -19.55
C THR A 81 -1.07 12.69 -20.33
N THR A 82 -2.22 12.22 -19.83
CA THR A 82 -3.51 12.50 -20.47
C THR A 82 -3.90 13.96 -20.28
N LEU A 83 -3.72 14.50 -19.08
CA LEU A 83 -3.95 15.92 -18.79
C LEU A 83 -3.06 16.81 -19.67
N GLU A 84 -1.76 16.50 -19.77
CA GLU A 84 -0.81 17.18 -20.64
C GLU A 84 -1.26 17.20 -22.10
N SER A 85 -1.84 16.10 -22.59
CA SER A 85 -2.37 15.99 -23.96
C SER A 85 -3.54 16.96 -24.22
N PHE A 86 -4.37 17.24 -23.22
CA PHE A 86 -5.47 18.20 -23.33
C PHE A 86 -4.97 19.64 -23.33
N VAL A 87 -4.00 19.96 -22.46
CA VAL A 87 -3.58 21.35 -22.24
C VAL A 87 -2.47 21.81 -23.20
N ARG A 88 -1.72 20.88 -23.82
CA ARG A 88 -0.66 21.17 -24.81
C ARG A 88 0.32 22.25 -24.37
N GLY A 89 0.79 22.17 -23.12
CA GLY A 89 1.78 23.11 -22.54
C GLY A 89 1.21 24.45 -22.06
N ARG A 90 -0.12 24.61 -21.97
CA ARG A 90 -0.76 25.84 -21.48
C ARG A 90 -0.78 25.99 -19.96
N LEU A 91 -0.47 24.94 -19.21
CA LEU A 91 -0.46 24.95 -17.75
C LEU A 91 0.96 24.80 -17.19
N PRO A 92 1.28 25.47 -16.07
CA PRO A 92 2.51 25.22 -15.31
C PRO A 92 2.58 23.77 -14.81
N GLU A 93 3.80 23.25 -14.67
CA GLU A 93 4.05 21.89 -14.15
C GLU A 93 3.49 21.68 -12.73
N SER A 94 3.54 22.71 -11.88
CA SER A 94 2.93 22.66 -10.54
C SER A 94 1.41 22.46 -10.59
N THR A 95 0.74 23.12 -11.54
CA THR A 95 -0.71 22.98 -11.75
C THR A 95 -1.05 21.61 -12.31
N LEU A 96 -0.25 21.08 -13.23
CA LEU A 96 -0.39 19.72 -13.76
C LEU A 96 -0.28 18.67 -12.64
N PHE A 97 0.72 18.81 -11.78
CA PHE A 97 0.91 17.94 -10.63
C PHE A 97 -0.28 18.03 -9.66
N LEU A 98 -0.73 19.24 -9.33
CA LEU A 98 -1.88 19.47 -8.45
C LEU A 98 -3.15 18.82 -9.00
N LEU A 99 -3.49 19.09 -10.26
CA LEU A 99 -4.70 18.52 -10.89
C LEU A 99 -4.62 17.01 -11.00
N THR A 100 -3.45 16.45 -11.32
CA THR A 100 -3.21 15.00 -11.33
C THR A 100 -3.51 14.38 -9.97
N GLU A 101 -2.99 14.98 -8.90
CA GLU A 101 -3.24 14.50 -7.53
C GLU A 101 -4.72 14.60 -7.16
N LEU A 102 -5.38 15.70 -7.51
CA LEU A 102 -6.80 15.91 -7.22
C LEU A 102 -7.71 14.93 -7.96
N VAL A 103 -7.46 14.71 -9.24
CA VAL A 103 -8.16 13.71 -10.05
C VAL A 103 -7.94 12.33 -9.46
N TYR A 104 -6.69 11.93 -9.22
CA TYR A 104 -6.37 10.63 -8.64
C TYR A 104 -7.12 10.40 -7.31
N ARG A 105 -6.97 11.32 -6.35
CA ARG A 105 -7.54 11.17 -5.01
C ARG A 105 -9.07 11.11 -5.04
N ASN A 106 -9.73 11.98 -5.79
CA ASN A 106 -11.19 12.00 -5.84
C ASN A 106 -11.77 10.80 -6.60
N SER A 107 -11.08 10.35 -7.65
CA SER A 107 -11.47 9.13 -8.39
C SER A 107 -11.37 7.90 -7.51
N ARG A 108 -10.27 7.74 -6.76
CA ARG A 108 -10.12 6.65 -5.78
C ARG A 108 -11.13 6.73 -4.63
N ARG A 109 -11.47 7.95 -4.17
CA ARG A 109 -12.43 8.16 -3.08
C ARG A 109 -13.84 7.67 -3.43
N TYR A 110 -14.29 7.93 -4.66
CA TYR A 110 -15.65 7.61 -5.10
C TYR A 110 -15.74 6.38 -5.99
N GLY A 111 -14.61 5.77 -6.36
CA GLY A 111 -14.59 4.52 -7.15
C GLY A 111 -14.85 4.71 -8.64
N TYR A 112 -14.60 5.90 -9.19
CA TYR A 112 -14.81 6.21 -10.61
C TYR A 112 -13.49 6.26 -11.40
N ASP A 113 -13.60 6.11 -12.72
CA ASP A 113 -12.49 6.25 -13.64
C ASP A 113 -11.94 7.69 -13.62
N PRO A 114 -10.63 7.92 -13.38
CA PRO A 114 -10.05 9.26 -13.41
C PRO A 114 -10.19 9.99 -14.75
N PHE A 115 -10.34 9.27 -15.86
CA PHE A 115 -10.60 9.88 -17.16
C PHE A 115 -11.99 10.49 -17.26
N LEU A 116 -12.98 9.97 -16.52
CA LEU A 116 -14.29 10.60 -16.41
C LEU A 116 -14.17 11.97 -15.75
N VAL A 117 -13.43 12.06 -14.65
CA VAL A 117 -13.21 13.32 -13.93
C VAL A 117 -12.45 14.32 -14.82
N LEU A 118 -11.39 13.87 -15.50
CA LEU A 118 -10.66 14.71 -16.46
C LEU A 118 -11.55 15.21 -17.61
N ALA A 119 -12.38 14.34 -18.18
CA ALA A 119 -13.27 14.69 -19.27
C ALA A 119 -14.29 15.74 -18.84
N VAL A 120 -14.86 15.60 -17.63
CA VAL A 120 -15.78 16.61 -17.08
C VAL A 120 -15.07 17.94 -16.89
N ILE A 121 -13.90 17.97 -16.23
CA ILE A 121 -13.15 19.24 -16.04
C ILE A 121 -12.79 19.87 -17.40
N HIS A 122 -12.39 19.06 -18.37
CA HIS A 122 -12.04 19.54 -19.71
C HIS A 122 -13.24 20.21 -20.39
N VAL A 123 -14.41 19.57 -20.36
CA VAL A 123 -15.63 20.10 -20.98
C VAL A 123 -16.14 21.34 -20.26
N GLU A 124 -16.06 21.36 -18.94
CA GLU A 124 -16.63 22.42 -18.11
C GLU A 124 -15.78 23.70 -18.12
N SER A 125 -14.45 23.59 -18.01
CA SER A 125 -13.59 24.77 -17.87
C SER A 125 -12.32 24.77 -18.71
N VAL A 126 -12.03 23.69 -19.45
CA VAL A 126 -10.74 23.50 -20.12
C VAL A 126 -9.57 23.64 -19.12
N PHE A 127 -9.78 23.15 -17.89
CA PHE A 127 -8.81 23.20 -16.78
C PHE A 127 -8.49 24.61 -16.25
N ASP A 128 -9.35 25.60 -16.52
CA ASP A 128 -9.25 26.93 -15.91
C ASP A 128 -9.91 26.94 -14.51
N PRO A 129 -9.15 27.16 -13.43
CA PRO A 129 -9.71 27.24 -12.07
C PRO A 129 -10.45 28.54 -11.79
N GLU A 130 -10.24 29.59 -12.59
CA GLU A 130 -10.90 30.89 -12.46
C GLU A 130 -12.13 31.01 -13.38
N ALA A 131 -12.50 29.93 -14.07
CA ALA A 131 -13.58 29.93 -15.04
C ALA A 131 -14.92 30.38 -14.45
N LEU A 132 -15.57 31.32 -15.13
CA LEU A 132 -16.88 31.85 -14.81
C LEU A 132 -17.91 31.42 -15.85
N GLY A 133 -18.90 30.65 -15.44
CA GLY A 133 -19.93 30.13 -16.33
C GLY A 133 -20.87 31.20 -16.85
N ARG A 134 -21.27 31.07 -18.12
CA ARG A 134 -22.19 31.99 -18.79
C ARG A 134 -23.27 31.22 -19.54
N TYR A 135 -24.49 31.75 -19.53
CA TYR A 135 -25.54 31.30 -20.44
C TYR A 135 -25.21 31.67 -21.89
N ARG A 136 -25.93 31.07 -22.84
CA ARG A 136 -25.84 31.46 -24.27
C ARG A 136 -26.10 32.94 -24.53
N SER A 137 -26.85 33.61 -23.66
CA SER A 137 -27.10 35.06 -23.71
C SER A 137 -25.91 35.91 -23.22
N GLY A 138 -24.82 35.30 -22.75
CA GLY A 138 -23.66 35.97 -22.15
C GLY A 138 -23.81 36.32 -20.67
N LYS A 139 -25.02 36.19 -20.10
CA LYS A 139 -25.29 36.43 -18.68
C LYS A 139 -24.59 35.38 -17.81
N PHE A 140 -24.06 35.82 -16.67
CA PHE A 140 -23.44 34.94 -15.68
C PHE A 140 -24.43 33.84 -15.22
N SER A 141 -23.99 32.58 -15.25
CA SER A 141 -24.83 31.42 -14.90
C SER A 141 -24.80 31.03 -13.43
N GLY A 142 -23.88 31.62 -12.65
CA GLY A 142 -23.64 31.21 -11.27
C GLY A 142 -22.72 30.01 -11.12
N ALA A 143 -22.12 29.52 -12.21
CA ALA A 143 -21.17 28.40 -12.20
C ALA A 143 -19.71 28.88 -12.08
N PHE A 144 -18.90 28.16 -11.30
CA PHE A 144 -17.55 28.57 -10.91
C PHE A 144 -16.53 27.43 -11.03
N GLY A 145 -15.33 27.79 -11.47
CA GLY A 145 -14.11 26.98 -11.40
C GLY A 145 -14.10 25.74 -12.31
N LEU A 146 -13.24 24.79 -11.95
CA LEU A 146 -12.86 23.65 -12.79
C LEU A 146 -14.02 22.78 -13.27
N MET A 147 -14.98 22.51 -12.40
CA MET A 147 -16.15 21.66 -12.68
C MET A 147 -17.43 22.48 -12.82
N GLN A 148 -17.33 23.80 -13.01
CA GLN A 148 -18.46 24.72 -13.22
C GLN A 148 -19.61 24.51 -12.23
N LEU A 149 -19.27 24.46 -10.94
CA LEU A 149 -20.25 24.26 -9.88
C LEU A 149 -21.07 25.52 -9.64
N LYS A 150 -22.40 25.36 -9.57
CA LYS A 150 -23.27 26.41 -9.05
C LYS A 150 -23.11 26.53 -7.55
N PHE A 151 -23.12 27.75 -7.04
CA PHE A 151 -22.90 28.00 -5.61
C PHE A 151 -23.92 27.29 -4.72
N GLU A 152 -25.21 27.31 -5.10
CA GLU A 152 -26.28 26.66 -4.34
C GLU A 152 -26.08 25.14 -4.29
N THR A 153 -25.70 24.53 -5.42
CA THR A 153 -25.37 23.11 -5.51
C THR A 153 -24.15 22.76 -4.69
N ALA A 154 -23.11 23.60 -4.74
CA ALA A 154 -21.91 23.38 -3.97
C ALA A 154 -22.15 23.48 -2.46
N GLN A 155 -23.04 24.37 -2.01
CA GLN A 155 -23.44 24.47 -0.61
C GLN A 155 -24.16 23.21 -0.12
N GLU A 156 -25.09 22.67 -0.91
CA GLU A 156 -25.78 21.42 -0.59
C GLU A 156 -24.78 20.27 -0.44
N VAL A 157 -23.88 20.11 -1.40
CA VAL A 157 -22.86 19.05 -1.39
C VAL A 157 -21.87 19.24 -0.25
N ALA A 158 -21.46 20.48 0.04
CA ALA A 158 -20.58 20.80 1.16
C ALA A 158 -21.20 20.45 2.51
N ALA A 159 -22.49 20.72 2.70
CA ALA A 159 -23.21 20.37 3.93
C ALA A 159 -23.19 18.86 4.20
N ASP A 160 -23.43 18.05 3.17
CA ASP A 160 -23.40 16.59 3.29
C ASP A 160 -22.00 16.02 3.53
N LEU A 161 -20.96 16.73 3.08
CA LEU A 161 -19.57 16.39 3.38
C LEU A 161 -19.09 16.95 4.73
N GLY A 162 -19.96 17.64 5.49
CA GLY A 162 -19.64 18.21 6.79
C GLY A 162 -18.70 19.42 6.71
N ILE A 163 -18.69 20.16 5.60
CA ILE A 163 -17.88 21.38 5.41
C ILE A 163 -18.73 22.60 5.81
N PRO A 164 -18.45 23.25 6.95
CA PRO A 164 -19.19 24.43 7.36
C PRO A 164 -18.76 25.68 6.58
N LEU A 165 -19.73 26.53 6.22
CA LEU A 165 -19.52 27.89 5.69
C LEU A 165 -18.72 27.99 4.37
N LEU A 166 -19.20 27.33 3.32
CA LEU A 166 -18.68 27.50 1.97
C LEU A 166 -18.99 28.91 1.43
N ARG A 167 -17.96 29.64 0.99
CA ARG A 167 -18.07 30.94 0.29
C ARG A 167 -17.91 30.75 -1.22
N LYS A 168 -18.35 31.74 -2.01
CA LYS A 168 -18.28 31.64 -3.48
C LYS A 168 -16.84 31.59 -3.97
N GLU A 169 -15.96 32.34 -3.31
CA GLU A 169 -14.55 32.46 -3.65
C GLU A 169 -13.81 31.12 -3.46
N ASP A 170 -14.29 30.28 -2.55
CA ASP A 170 -13.74 28.95 -2.31
C ASP A 170 -13.93 28.03 -3.53
N LEU A 171 -14.88 28.32 -4.42
CA LEU A 171 -15.08 27.55 -5.65
C LEU A 171 -14.01 27.79 -6.72
N PHE A 172 -13.14 28.79 -6.56
CA PHE A 172 -11.97 28.95 -7.42
C PHE A 172 -10.75 28.19 -6.90
N ILE A 173 -10.82 27.64 -5.67
CA ILE A 173 -9.75 26.79 -5.12
C ILE A 173 -9.90 25.39 -5.74
N PRO A 174 -8.92 24.92 -6.54
CA PRO A 174 -9.00 23.64 -7.26
C PRO A 174 -9.38 22.46 -6.37
N GLU A 175 -8.79 22.39 -5.18
CA GLU A 175 -8.98 21.32 -4.20
C GLU A 175 -10.44 21.23 -3.75
N ILE A 176 -11.07 22.38 -3.49
CA ILE A 176 -12.47 22.46 -3.05
C ILE A 176 -13.39 22.18 -4.24
N ASN A 177 -13.14 22.81 -5.38
CA ASN A 177 -13.98 22.69 -6.57
C ASN A 177 -14.04 21.23 -7.08
N VAL A 178 -12.89 20.57 -7.22
CA VAL A 178 -12.85 19.17 -7.68
C VAL A 178 -13.44 18.23 -6.64
N ALA A 179 -13.21 18.45 -5.34
CA ALA A 179 -13.78 17.61 -4.30
C ALA A 179 -15.32 17.68 -4.26
N LEU A 180 -15.89 18.89 -4.31
CA LEU A 180 -17.33 19.09 -4.35
C LEU A 180 -17.92 18.62 -5.70
N GLY A 181 -17.22 18.85 -6.80
CA GLY A 181 -17.67 18.52 -8.14
C GLY A 181 -17.73 17.02 -8.38
N THR A 182 -16.72 16.28 -7.94
CA THR A 182 -16.72 14.82 -8.00
C THR A 182 -17.74 14.19 -7.05
N ALA A 183 -17.97 14.78 -5.87
CA ALA A 183 -19.03 14.35 -4.97
C ALA A 183 -20.43 14.55 -5.60
N TYR A 184 -20.64 15.69 -6.24
CA TYR A 184 -21.89 15.97 -6.96
C TYR A 184 -22.08 15.04 -8.16
N LEU A 185 -21.04 14.84 -8.98
CA LEU A 185 -21.04 13.91 -10.10
C LEU A 185 -21.41 12.49 -9.66
N THR A 186 -20.85 12.04 -8.54
CA THR A 186 -21.17 10.73 -7.93
C THR A 186 -22.65 10.59 -7.62
N ARG A 187 -23.30 11.64 -7.06
CA ARG A 187 -24.75 11.62 -6.80
C ARG A 187 -25.56 11.55 -8.07
N LEU A 188 -25.13 12.25 -9.12
CA LEU A 188 -25.80 12.22 -10.41
C LEU A 188 -25.74 10.82 -11.01
N ILE A 189 -24.55 10.21 -11.03
CA ILE A 189 -24.38 8.84 -11.54
C ILE A 189 -25.27 7.87 -10.77
N ALA A 190 -25.22 7.89 -9.43
CA ALA A 190 -26.04 7.04 -8.58
C ALA A 190 -27.56 7.24 -8.80
N ARG A 191 -28.00 8.45 -9.15
CA ARG A 191 -29.41 8.75 -9.45
C ARG A 191 -29.87 8.20 -10.81
N PHE A 192 -28.98 8.08 -11.79
CA PHE A 192 -29.32 7.63 -13.15
C PHE A 192 -29.05 6.14 -13.37
N GLU A 193 -28.29 5.48 -12.50
CA GLU A 193 -28.14 4.03 -12.47
C GLU A 193 -29.27 3.29 -11.72
N SER A 194 -30.16 4.02 -11.03
CA SER A 194 -31.36 3.51 -10.37
C SER A 194 -32.60 3.54 -11.25
#